data_AF-A0A9X9F5R3-F1
#
_entry.id   AF-A0A9X9F5R3-F1
#
_cell.length_a   1.000
_cell.length_b   1.000
_cell.length_c   1.000
_cell.angle_alpha   90.00
_cell.angle_beta   90.00
_cell.angle_gamma   90.00
#
_symmetry.space_group_name_H-M   'P 1'
#
loop_
_entity.id
_entity.type
_entity.pdbx_description
1 polymer ?
#
loop_
_entity_poly.entity_id
_entity_poly.type
_entity_poly.pdbx_seq_one_letter_code
_entity_poly.pdbx_strand_id
1 'polypeptide(L)'
;IGIQQGLSPLLLAKKKGWFEEEFKKEGVKVKWTEFQSGPPYFEAIASNRLDFGEVGNSPVISAQAAGIGFTEIANTSYARKGTGILVQKDSKIASVKELKGKKIA
;
A
#
# COMPACT_ATOMS: atom_id res chain seq x y z
N ILE A 1 6.00 -1.08 -11.64
CA ILE A 1 4.82 -1.40 -10.80
C ILE A 1 5.24 -1.51 -9.33
N GLY A 2 4.64 -0.69 -8.48
CA GLY A 2 4.96 -0.59 -7.06
C GLY A 2 3.98 -1.42 -6.22
N ILE A 3 4.51 -2.18 -5.27
CA ILE A 3 3.73 -3.03 -4.37
C ILE A 3 4.21 -2.86 -2.92
N GLN A 4 3.31 -3.07 -1.97
CA GLN A 4 3.61 -3.19 -0.54
C GLN A 4 3.23 -4.59 -0.04
N GLN A 5 3.77 -4.99 1.11
CA GLN A 5 3.40 -6.26 1.74
C GLN A 5 1.93 -6.19 2.21
N GLY A 6 1.13 -7.20 1.84
CA GLY A 6 -0.28 -7.26 2.16
C GLY A 6 -1.06 -8.15 1.20
N LEU A 7 -2.37 -8.27 1.37
CA LEU A 7 -3.22 -8.91 0.38
C LEU A 7 -3.64 -7.86 -0.66
N SER A 8 -3.12 -7.98 -1.88
CA SER A 8 -3.35 -7.03 -2.96
C SER A 8 -3.65 -7.76 -4.28
N PRO A 9 -4.59 -7.26 -5.12
CA PRO A 9 -4.78 -7.75 -6.48
C PRO A 9 -3.51 -7.71 -7.33
N LEU A 10 -2.63 -6.73 -7.12
CA LEU A 10 -1.36 -6.61 -7.85
C LEU A 10 -0.38 -7.73 -7.52
N LEU A 11 -0.37 -8.23 -6.27
CA LEU A 11 0.45 -9.39 -5.89
C LEU A 11 -0.04 -10.68 -6.56
N LEU A 12 -1.36 -10.84 -6.70
CA LEU A 12 -1.92 -11.95 -7.46
C LEU A 12 -1.56 -11.84 -8.95
N ALA A 13 -1.71 -10.65 -9.53
CA ALA A 13 -1.34 -10.39 -10.92
C ALA A 13 0.16 -10.66 -11.17
N LYS A 14 1.04 -10.24 -10.25
CA LYS A 14 2.47 -10.57 -10.26
C LYS A 14 2.71 -12.07 -10.26
N LYS A 15 2.06 -12.82 -9.37
CA LYS A 15 2.20 -14.28 -9.27
C LYS A 15 1.70 -14.98 -10.53
N LYS A 16 0.67 -14.44 -11.18
CA LYS A 16 0.08 -14.98 -12.41
C LYS A 16 0.78 -14.51 -13.68
N GLY A 17 1.63 -13.50 -13.61
CA GLY A 17 2.33 -12.93 -14.77
C GLY A 17 1.43 -12.11 -15.71
N TRP A 18 0.27 -11.63 -15.24
CA TRP A 18 -0.72 -10.99 -16.10
C TRP A 18 -0.22 -9.71 -16.76
N PHE A 19 0.51 -8.88 -16.01
CA PHE A 19 1.07 -7.64 -16.57
C PHE A 19 2.20 -7.94 -17.56
N GLU A 20 3.06 -8.91 -17.26
CA GLU A 20 4.12 -9.36 -18.17
C GLU A 20 3.54 -9.87 -19.48
N GLU A 21 2.49 -10.69 -19.42
CA GLU A 21 1.80 -11.22 -20.60
C GLU A 21 1.19 -10.11 -21.46
N GLU A 22 0.49 -9.16 -20.83
CA GLU A 22 -0.17 -8.08 -21.54
C GLU A 22 0.83 -7.10 -22.15
N PHE A 23 1.77 -6.58 -21.36
CA PHE A 23 2.71 -5.55 -21.80
C PHE A 23 3.78 -6.07 -22.76
N LYS A 24 4.05 -7.38 -22.79
CA LYS A 24 4.93 -7.99 -23.79
C LYS A 24 4.42 -7.78 -25.22
N LYS A 25 3.10 -7.69 -25.42
CA LYS A 25 2.48 -7.42 -26.73
C LYS A 25 2.93 -6.07 -27.31
N GLU A 26 3.22 -5.12 -26.42
CA GLU A 26 3.68 -3.76 -26.75
C GLU A 26 5.21 -3.61 -26.63
N GLY A 27 5.95 -4.71 -26.43
CA GLY A 27 7.42 -4.67 -26.22
C GLY A 27 7.86 -4.02 -24.91
N VAL A 28 6.95 -3.84 -23.95
CA VAL A 28 7.22 -3.19 -22.66
C VAL A 28 7.64 -4.23 -21.62
N LYS A 29 8.75 -3.96 -20.91
CA LYS A 29 9.23 -4.81 -19.81
C LYS A 29 8.61 -4.37 -18.48
N VAL A 30 7.91 -5.29 -17.83
CA VAL A 30 7.40 -5.06 -16.47
C VAL A 30 8.52 -5.21 -15.44
N LYS A 31 8.61 -4.23 -14.53
CA LYS A 31 9.46 -4.28 -13.33
C LYS A 31 8.60 -4.10 -12.08
N TRP A 32 8.77 -5.00 -11.13
CA TRP A 32 8.15 -4.91 -9.81
C TRP A 32 9.13 -4.30 -8.80
N THR A 33 8.66 -3.35 -8.02
CA THR A 33 9.42 -2.75 -6.91
C THR A 33 8.59 -2.88 -5.63
N GLU A 34 9.20 -3.44 -4.59
CA GLU A 34 8.57 -3.58 -3.28
C GLU A 34 8.97 -2.42 -2.38
N PHE A 35 7.99 -1.84 -1.70
CA PHE A 35 8.18 -0.72 -0.79
C PHE A 35 7.73 -1.11 0.61
N GLN A 36 8.52 -0.73 1.61
CA GLN A 36 8.20 -0.98 3.03
C GLN A 36 7.24 0.06 3.61
N SER A 37 7.12 1.24 2.96
CA SER A 37 6.28 2.34 3.45
C SER A 37 5.92 3.32 2.32
N GLY A 38 5.08 4.29 2.65
CA GLY A 38 4.62 5.35 1.75
C GLY A 38 5.69 6.34 1.26
N PRO A 39 6.56 6.89 2.13
CA PRO A 39 7.56 7.87 1.71
C PRO A 39 8.46 7.42 0.54
N PRO A 40 9.16 6.26 0.59
CA PRO A 40 9.98 5.83 -0.53
C PRO A 40 9.16 5.50 -1.79
N TYR A 41 7.89 5.13 -1.64
CA TYR A 41 6.98 4.92 -2.77
C TYR A 41 6.73 6.23 -3.52
N PHE A 42 6.39 7.31 -2.81
CA PHE A 42 6.13 8.61 -3.43
C PHE A 42 7.38 9.34 -3.88
N GLU A 43 8.53 9.12 -3.23
CA GLU A 43 9.83 9.54 -3.76
C GLU A 43 10.13 8.88 -5.13
N ALA A 44 9.76 7.60 -5.30
CA ALA A 44 9.94 6.92 -6.58
C ALA A 44 8.99 7.47 -7.67
N ILE A 45 7.75 7.82 -7.33
CA ILE A 45 6.83 8.54 -8.25
C ILE A 45 7.43 9.89 -8.63
N ALA A 46 7.79 10.71 -7.65
CA ALA A 46 8.29 12.07 -7.87
C ALA A 46 9.60 12.11 -8.68
N SER A 47 10.40 11.04 -8.63
CA SER A 47 11.65 10.89 -9.38
C SER A 47 11.50 10.14 -10.72
N ASN A 48 10.27 9.88 -11.18
CA ASN A 48 9.99 9.08 -12.39
C ASN A 48 10.64 7.68 -12.38
N ARG A 49 10.86 7.10 -11.19
CA ARG A 49 11.37 5.73 -11.02
C ARG A 49 10.25 4.71 -10.82
N LEU A 50 9.00 5.18 -10.75
CA LEU A 50 7.80 4.37 -10.61
C LEU A 50 6.67 4.97 -11.45
N ASP A 51 6.09 4.17 -12.33
CA ASP A 51 4.98 4.63 -13.20
C ASP A 51 3.61 4.52 -12.50
N PHE A 52 3.34 3.39 -11.86
CA PHE A 52 2.11 3.16 -11.09
C PHE A 52 2.31 2.02 -10.07
N GLY A 53 1.39 1.91 -9.13
CA GLY A 53 1.37 0.86 -8.11
C GLY A 53 0.20 0.99 -7.16
N GLU A 54 0.28 0.27 -6.05
CA GLU A 54 -0.71 0.29 -4.97
C GLU A 54 -0.04 0.68 -3.66
N VAL A 55 -0.69 1.57 -2.90
CA VAL A 55 -0.24 2.07 -1.60
C VAL A 55 -1.45 2.35 -0.71
N GLY A 56 -1.29 2.28 0.61
CA GLY A 56 -2.35 2.60 1.57
C GLY A 56 -2.84 4.06 1.48
N ASN A 57 -4.03 4.30 2.05
CA ASN A 57 -4.71 5.60 2.04
C ASN A 57 -3.96 6.72 2.79
N SER A 58 -3.35 6.42 3.95
CA SER A 58 -2.64 7.45 4.73
C SER A 58 -1.44 8.05 3.97
N PRO A 59 -0.54 7.25 3.36
CA PRO A 59 0.50 7.77 2.47
C PRO A 59 0.01 8.67 1.34
N VAL A 60 -1.11 8.33 0.69
CA VAL A 60 -1.70 9.11 -0.41
C VAL A 60 -2.04 10.53 0.05
N ILE A 61 -2.72 10.64 1.20
CA ILE A 61 -3.08 11.94 1.79
C ILE A 61 -1.81 12.73 2.14
N SER A 62 -0.80 12.09 2.72
CA SER A 62 0.47 12.75 3.04
C SER A 62 1.19 13.27 1.79
N ALA A 63 1.18 12.51 0.70
CA ALA A 63 1.80 12.91 -0.57
C ALA A 63 1.04 14.07 -1.24
N GLN A 64 -0.29 14.06 -1.20
CA GLN A 64 -1.12 15.18 -1.65
C GLN A 64 -0.82 16.46 -0.86
N ALA A 65 -0.74 16.35 0.47
CA ALA A 65 -0.39 17.48 1.33
C ALA A 65 1.03 18.02 1.05
N ALA A 66 1.94 17.16 0.60
CA ALA A 66 3.29 17.54 0.18
C ALA A 66 3.37 18.10 -1.26
N GLY A 67 2.25 18.16 -2.00
CA GLY A 67 2.21 18.67 -3.37
C GLY A 67 2.82 17.74 -4.42
N ILE A 68 2.94 16.44 -4.12
CA ILE A 68 3.46 15.46 -5.08
C ILE A 68 2.40 15.23 -6.17
N GLY A 69 2.79 15.38 -7.44
CA GLY A 69 1.91 15.15 -8.59
C GLY A 69 1.70 13.66 -8.88
N PHE A 70 0.47 13.18 -8.75
CA PHE A 70 0.03 11.85 -9.16
C PHE A 70 -1.49 11.82 -9.33
N THR A 71 -2.01 10.72 -9.90
CA THR A 71 -3.45 10.51 -10.05
C THR A 71 -3.87 9.19 -9.40
N GLU A 72 -4.91 9.24 -8.56
CA GLU A 72 -5.58 8.05 -8.05
C GLU A 72 -6.55 7.51 -9.12
N ILE A 73 -6.32 6.28 -9.59
CA ILE A 73 -7.10 5.67 -10.69
C ILE A 73 -8.02 4.54 -10.26
N ALA A 74 -7.84 3.99 -9.05
CA ALA A 74 -8.60 2.85 -8.57
C ALA A 74 -8.54 2.75 -7.03
N ASN A 75 -9.57 2.13 -6.45
CA ASN A 75 -9.56 1.64 -5.08
C ASN A 75 -9.58 0.10 -5.09
N THR A 76 -8.60 -0.52 -4.45
CA THR A 76 -8.41 -1.98 -4.44
C THR A 76 -9.03 -2.68 -3.23
N SER A 77 -9.31 -1.95 -2.14
CA SER A 77 -9.85 -2.50 -0.90
C SER A 77 -10.35 -1.43 0.06
N TYR A 78 -11.46 -1.70 0.75
CA TYR A 78 -11.94 -0.88 1.87
C TYR A 78 -11.36 -1.27 3.23
N ALA A 79 -10.58 -2.36 3.30
CA ALA A 79 -9.88 -2.86 4.50
C ALA A 79 -10.70 -2.99 5.81
N ARG A 80 -12.05 -2.92 5.77
CA ARG A 80 -12.91 -2.76 6.96
C ARG A 80 -12.75 -3.85 8.03
N LYS A 81 -12.38 -5.06 7.63
CA LYS A 81 -12.16 -6.21 8.53
C LYS A 81 -10.67 -6.59 8.68
N GLY A 82 -9.78 -5.94 7.93
CA GLY A 82 -8.34 -6.24 7.92
C GLY A 82 -7.51 -5.42 8.91
N THR A 83 -8.09 -4.38 9.49
CA THR A 83 -7.42 -3.46 10.42
C THR A 83 -8.02 -3.57 11.81
N GLY A 84 -7.17 -3.71 12.82
CA GLY A 84 -7.60 -3.79 14.21
C GLY A 84 -6.46 -3.52 15.18
N ILE A 85 -6.83 -3.26 16.44
CA ILE A 85 -5.90 -3.13 17.56
C ILE A 85 -5.76 -4.51 18.18
N LEU A 86 -4.53 -5.03 18.22
CA LEU A 86 -4.23 -6.29 18.88
C LEU A 86 -3.80 -6.01 20.33
N VAL A 87 -4.37 -6.79 21.25
CA VAL A 87 -3.93 -6.84 22.64
C VAL A 87 -3.29 -8.18 22.92
N GLN A 88 -2.43 -8.26 23.93
CA GLN A 88 -1.89 -9.55 24.38
C GLN A 88 -3.03 -10.48 24.81
N LYS A 89 -2.85 -11.78 24.65
CA LYS A 89 -3.86 -12.80 24.97
C LYS A 89 -4.41 -12.66 26.40
N ASP A 90 -3.54 -12.36 27.35
CA ASP A 90 -3.89 -12.25 28.78
C ASP A 90 -4.11 -10.78 29.21
N SER A 91 -4.27 -9.87 28.24
CA SER A 91 -4.55 -8.46 28.50
C SER A 91 -5.92 -8.28 29.14
N LYS A 92 -5.99 -7.42 30.16
CA LYS A 92 -7.26 -6.99 30.76
C LYS A 92 -7.99 -5.92 29.92
N ILE A 93 -7.40 -5.45 28.82
CA ILE A 93 -8.02 -4.48 27.92
C ILE A 93 -9.05 -5.21 27.05
N ALA A 94 -10.33 -4.94 27.30
CA ALA A 94 -11.47 -5.51 26.59
C ALA A 94 -12.26 -4.47 25.77
N SER A 95 -11.93 -3.18 25.91
CA SER A 95 -12.62 -2.09 25.20
C SER A 95 -11.68 -0.97 24.77
N VAL A 96 -12.11 -0.19 23.77
CA VAL A 96 -11.37 0.99 23.28
C VAL A 96 -11.15 2.03 24.38
N LYS A 97 -12.10 2.17 25.32
CA LYS A 97 -12.00 3.13 26.43
C LYS A 97 -10.80 2.85 27.33
N GLU A 98 -10.43 1.59 27.49
CA GLU A 98 -9.33 1.14 28.34
C GLU A 98 -7.95 1.36 27.69
N LEU A 99 -7.90 1.75 26.42
CA LEU A 99 -6.69 2.19 25.75
C LEU A 99 -6.23 3.57 26.21
N LYS A 100 -7.09 4.36 26.86
CA LYS A 100 -6.74 5.70 27.35
C LYS A 100 -5.55 5.63 28.31
N GLY A 101 -4.51 6.39 28.01
CA GLY A 101 -3.28 6.45 28.81
C GLY A 101 -2.35 5.23 28.63
N LYS A 102 -2.66 4.31 27.71
CA LYS A 102 -1.75 3.22 27.31
C LYS A 102 -0.81 3.70 26.22
N LYS A 103 0.37 3.08 26.15
CA LYS A 103 1.29 3.23 25.02
C LYS A 103 0.84 2.29 23.90
N ILE A 104 0.60 2.84 22.71
CA ILE A 104 0.20 2.12 21.49
C ILE A 104 1.35 2.26 20.50
N ALA A 105 1.73 1.16 19.85
CA ALA A 105 2.75 1.12 18.81
C ALA A 105 2.11 1.16 17.42
#